data_AF-A0A2W0GBX6-F1
#
_entry.id   AF-A0A2W0GBX6-F1
#
_cell.length_a   1.000
_cell.length_b   1.000
_cell.length_c   1.000
_cell.angle_alpha   90.00
_cell.angle_beta   90.00
_cell.angle_gamma   90.00
#
_symmetry.space_group_name_H-M   'P 1'
#
loop_
_entity.id
_entity.type
_entity.pdbx_description
1 polymer ?
#
loop_
_entity_poly.entity_id
_entity_poly.type
_entity_poly.pdbx_seq_one_letter_code
_entity_poly.pdbx_strand_id
1 'polypeptide(L)'
;MKKEHRPVQQAANSDIRTSDITPTTSPVQPFKRTPKKHRARVYMLRTGVEGWTENDILRYCRLSSGRNYASELERRLDIQLERIDEKNPDGIGAHLRYRFSCRSDVLKVIQLVNHNAAINEHHGLSQQDITDILNLYPDAFNAA
;
A
#
# COMPACT_ATOMS: atom_id res chain seq x y z
N MET A 1 48.76 -23.75 -37.84
CA MET A 1 49.33 -22.55 -37.20
C MET A 1 48.21 -21.87 -36.43
N LYS A 2 48.25 -21.95 -35.10
CA LYS A 2 48.73 -20.92 -34.15
C LYS A 2 47.72 -19.77 -33.96
N LYS A 3 47.35 -19.62 -32.69
CA LYS A 3 46.43 -18.67 -32.07
C LYS A 3 46.90 -17.24 -32.26
N GLU A 4 45.97 -16.28 -32.29
CA GLU A 4 46.19 -14.92 -31.81
C GLU A 4 44.99 -14.52 -30.95
N HIS A 5 45.24 -14.42 -29.64
CA HIS A 5 44.30 -14.00 -28.61
C HIS A 5 44.16 -12.47 -28.65
N ARG A 6 42.92 -11.95 -28.71
CA ARG A 6 42.65 -10.53 -28.52
C ARG A 6 42.73 -10.20 -27.01
N PRO A 7 43.40 -9.11 -26.58
CA PRO A 7 43.66 -8.85 -25.17
C PRO A 7 42.38 -8.48 -24.41
N VAL A 8 42.12 -9.18 -23.31
CA VAL A 8 41.16 -8.75 -22.27
C VAL A 8 41.84 -7.62 -21.49
N GLN A 9 41.36 -6.39 -21.66
CA GLN A 9 41.76 -5.27 -20.82
C GLN A 9 41.20 -5.51 -19.41
N GLN A 10 42.08 -5.93 -18.50
CA GLN A 10 41.81 -5.94 -17.06
C GLN A 10 41.98 -4.51 -16.54
N ALA A 11 40.88 -3.88 -16.16
CA ALA A 11 40.92 -2.67 -15.35
C ALA A 11 41.22 -3.08 -13.91
N ALA A 12 42.41 -2.75 -13.43
CA ALA A 12 42.78 -2.86 -12.04
C ALA A 12 42.01 -1.81 -11.23
N ASN A 13 40.95 -2.22 -10.54
CA ASN A 13 40.33 -1.39 -9.50
C ASN A 13 41.08 -1.63 -8.19
N SER A 14 42.15 -0.88 -7.99
CA SER A 14 42.75 -0.66 -6.68
C SER A 14 42.19 0.63 -6.09
N ASP A 15 41.22 0.52 -5.18
CA ASP A 15 41.04 1.56 -4.17
C ASP A 15 40.46 0.96 -2.88
N ILE A 16 41.36 0.43 -2.06
CA ILE A 16 41.12 0.11 -0.66
C ILE A 16 41.26 1.43 0.10
N ARG A 17 40.14 2.06 0.42
CA ARG A 17 40.07 3.02 1.53
C ARG A 17 39.10 2.53 2.58
N THR A 18 39.65 1.68 3.43
CA THR A 18 39.20 1.42 4.80
C THR A 18 38.98 2.76 5.50
N SER A 19 37.71 3.13 5.71
CA SER A 19 37.36 4.09 6.74
C SER A 19 36.51 3.34 7.75
N ASP A 20 37.08 3.18 8.95
CA ASP A 20 36.44 2.57 10.11
C ASP A 20 35.14 3.30 10.42
N ILE A 21 34.01 2.72 9.99
CA ILE A 21 32.70 3.07 10.50
C ILE A 21 32.35 1.98 11.50
N THR A 22 32.70 2.18 12.76
CA THR A 22 32.17 1.34 13.84
C THR A 22 30.67 1.56 13.87
N PRO A 23 29.80 0.57 13.54
CA PRO A 23 28.38 0.79 13.62
C PRO A 23 28.02 0.86 15.10
N THR A 24 27.60 2.04 15.57
CA THR A 24 26.94 2.22 16.87
C THR A 24 25.63 1.43 16.85
N THR A 25 25.73 0.13 17.08
CA THR A 25 24.59 -0.77 17.15
C THR A 25 24.08 -0.73 18.58
N SER A 26 23.43 0.37 18.96
CA SER A 26 22.46 0.31 20.04
C SER A 26 21.32 -0.60 19.54
N PRO A 27 20.97 -1.70 20.22
CA PRO A 27 19.90 -2.59 19.79
C PRO A 27 18.55 -1.98 20.20
N VAL A 28 18.32 -0.71 19.87
CA VAL A 28 16.96 -0.18 19.89
C VAL A 28 16.35 -0.69 18.59
N GLN A 29 15.68 -1.84 18.67
CA GLN A 29 14.82 -2.32 17.59
C GLN A 29 13.97 -1.12 17.13
N PRO A 30 14.14 -0.63 15.89
CA PRO A 30 13.33 0.49 15.43
C PRO A 30 11.87 0.06 15.53
N PHE A 31 11.01 0.93 16.08
CA PHE A 31 9.57 0.70 16.09
C PHE A 31 9.14 0.15 14.73
N LYS A 32 8.50 -1.02 14.71
CA LYS A 32 8.04 -1.67 13.47
C LYS A 32 7.18 -0.67 12.73
N ARG A 33 7.70 -0.14 11.62
CA ARG A 33 6.97 0.83 10.79
C ARG A 33 5.68 0.18 10.31
N THR A 34 4.57 0.90 10.40
CA THR A 34 3.29 0.42 9.90
C THR A 34 3.42 -0.01 8.43
N PRO A 35 3.08 -1.26 8.08
CA PRO A 35 3.28 -1.80 6.74
C PRO A 35 2.56 -0.98 5.66
N LYS A 36 3.13 -0.94 4.45
CA LYS A 36 2.58 -0.20 3.30
C LYS A 36 1.10 -0.55 3.04
N LYS A 37 0.80 -1.86 3.00
CA LYS A 37 -0.57 -2.38 2.79
C LYS A 37 -1.53 -1.96 3.89
N HIS A 38 -1.07 -1.90 5.14
CA HIS A 38 -1.91 -1.47 6.25
C HIS A 38 -2.29 0.00 6.08
N ARG A 39 -1.30 0.88 5.83
CA ARG A 39 -1.53 2.31 5.60
C ARG A 39 -2.51 2.55 4.44
N ALA A 40 -2.31 1.86 3.32
CA ALA A 40 -3.21 1.95 2.17
C ALA A 40 -4.64 1.51 2.52
N ARG A 41 -4.83 0.34 3.13
CA ARG A 41 -6.17 -0.18 3.47
C ARG A 41 -6.90 0.70 4.48
N VAL A 42 -6.20 1.24 5.49
CA VAL A 42 -6.80 2.18 6.45
C VAL A 42 -7.25 3.46 5.75
N TYR A 43 -6.45 3.98 4.81
CA TYR A 43 -6.86 5.13 4.01
C TYR A 43 -8.12 4.81 3.18
N MET A 44 -8.12 3.70 2.46
CA MET A 44 -9.27 3.24 1.66
C MET A 44 -10.54 3.17 2.49
N LEU A 45 -10.47 2.52 3.66
CA LEU A 45 -11.59 2.43 4.61
C LEU A 45 -12.13 3.81 5.03
N ARG A 46 -11.26 4.80 5.22
CA ARG A 46 -11.65 6.14 5.69
C ARG A 46 -12.18 7.07 4.60
N THR A 47 -12.15 6.67 3.33
CA THR A 47 -12.67 7.51 2.23
C THR A 47 -14.19 7.49 2.09
N GLY A 48 -14.88 6.52 2.70
CA GLY A 48 -16.33 6.46 2.68
C GLY A 48 -16.90 6.34 1.27
N VAL A 49 -18.02 7.03 1.04
CA VAL A 49 -18.69 7.05 -0.26
C VAL A 49 -17.94 7.83 -1.35
N GLU A 50 -16.90 8.58 -1.00
CA GLU A 50 -16.07 9.30 -2.00
C GLU A 50 -15.02 8.38 -2.62
N GLY A 51 -14.63 7.30 -1.94
CA GLY A 51 -13.66 6.35 -2.47
C GLY A 51 -12.25 6.93 -2.68
N TRP A 52 -11.41 6.20 -3.42
CA TRP A 52 -10.00 6.56 -3.63
C TRP A 52 -9.52 6.25 -5.05
N THR A 53 -8.52 6.99 -5.52
CA THR A 53 -7.72 6.66 -6.70
C THR A 53 -6.36 6.08 -6.30
N GLU A 54 -5.62 5.58 -7.29
CA GLU A 54 -4.22 5.19 -7.08
C GLU A 54 -3.35 6.38 -6.66
N ASN A 55 -3.61 7.58 -7.20
CA ASN A 55 -2.87 8.80 -6.86
C ASN A 55 -3.13 9.25 -5.43
N ASP A 56 -4.35 9.08 -4.92
CA ASP A 56 -4.68 9.35 -3.53
C ASP A 56 -3.81 8.50 -2.59
N ILE A 57 -3.61 7.23 -2.92
CA ILE A 57 -2.73 6.35 -2.14
C ILE A 57 -1.28 6.83 -2.20
N LEU A 58 -0.77 7.24 -3.36
CA LEU A 58 0.58 7.79 -3.46
C LEU A 58 0.74 9.02 -2.56
N ARG A 59 -0.19 9.98 -2.68
CA ARG A 59 -0.14 11.28 -2.01
C ARG A 59 -0.38 11.19 -0.51
N TYR A 60 -1.50 10.59 -0.10
CA TYR A 60 -1.93 10.59 1.31
C TYR A 60 -1.29 9.46 2.11
N CYS A 61 -1.01 8.31 1.49
CA CYS A 61 -0.29 7.23 2.16
C CYS A 61 1.24 7.36 2.03
N ARG A 62 1.78 8.36 1.32
CA ARG A 62 3.23 8.54 1.10
C ARG A 62 3.89 7.22 0.65
N LEU A 63 3.30 6.59 -0.36
CA LEU A 63 3.78 5.32 -0.92
C LEU A 63 4.34 5.55 -2.33
N SER A 64 5.27 4.70 -2.73
CA SER A 64 5.87 4.74 -4.08
C SER A 64 5.04 4.00 -5.13
N SER A 65 3.99 3.29 -4.72
CA SER A 65 3.03 2.62 -5.60
C SER A 65 1.67 2.56 -4.92
N GLY A 66 0.63 2.97 -5.66
CA GLY A 66 -0.79 2.86 -5.30
C GLY A 66 -1.50 1.69 -5.97
N ARG A 67 -0.80 0.96 -6.86
CA ARG A 67 -1.38 -0.07 -7.72
C ARG A 67 -1.65 -1.37 -6.96
N ASN A 68 -2.60 -2.15 -7.49
CA ASN A 68 -2.94 -3.50 -7.06
C ASN A 68 -3.54 -3.66 -5.66
N TYR A 69 -3.64 -2.63 -4.84
CA TYR A 69 -4.24 -2.78 -3.50
C TYR A 69 -5.74 -3.09 -3.57
N ALA A 70 -6.48 -2.41 -4.45
CA ALA A 70 -7.90 -2.66 -4.66
C ALA A 70 -8.16 -4.09 -5.18
N SER A 71 -7.49 -4.47 -6.27
CA SER A 71 -7.61 -5.81 -6.86
C SER A 71 -7.05 -6.93 -5.97
N GLU A 72 -6.14 -6.62 -5.04
CA GLU A 72 -5.75 -7.57 -3.98
C GLU A 72 -6.88 -7.77 -2.97
N LEU A 73 -7.58 -6.72 -2.55
CA LEU A 73 -8.71 -6.83 -1.62
C LEU A 73 -9.85 -7.64 -2.24
N GLU A 74 -10.24 -7.34 -3.48
CA GLU A 74 -11.28 -8.07 -4.22
C GLU A 74 -10.98 -9.57 -4.25
N ARG A 75 -9.77 -9.95 -4.68
CA ARG A 75 -9.38 -11.37 -4.76
C ARG A 75 -9.26 -12.06 -3.41
N ARG A 76 -8.78 -11.36 -2.38
CA ARG A 76 -8.49 -11.99 -1.07
C ARG A 76 -9.74 -12.17 -0.23
N LEU A 77 -10.70 -11.25 -0.36
CA LEU A 77 -11.88 -11.20 0.50
C LEU A 77 -13.17 -11.56 -0.24
N ASP A 78 -13.07 -11.84 -1.54
CA ASP A 78 -14.21 -12.09 -2.41
C ASP A 78 -15.25 -10.96 -2.27
N ILE A 79 -14.77 -9.74 -2.54
CA ILE A 79 -15.58 -8.51 -2.53
C ILE A 79 -15.52 -7.86 -3.89
N GLN A 80 -16.51 -7.02 -4.19
CA GLN A 80 -16.56 -6.27 -5.44
C GLN A 80 -16.53 -4.77 -5.14
N LEU A 81 -15.52 -4.08 -5.68
CA LEU A 81 -15.42 -2.63 -5.56
C LEU A 81 -16.13 -1.98 -6.74
N GLU A 82 -16.84 -0.89 -6.46
CA GLU A 82 -17.27 0.02 -7.51
C GLU A 82 -16.07 0.71 -8.15
N ARG A 83 -16.18 0.93 -9.46
CA ARG A 83 -15.15 1.52 -10.31
C ARG A 83 -15.80 2.62 -11.13
N ILE A 84 -15.37 3.84 -10.88
CA ILE A 84 -15.87 5.04 -11.55
C ILE A 84 -14.70 5.66 -12.30
N ASP A 85 -14.89 5.99 -13.57
CA ASP A 85 -13.89 6.74 -14.34
C ASP A 85 -13.86 8.19 -13.84
N GLU A 86 -12.71 8.61 -13.31
CA GLU A 86 -12.43 9.98 -12.93
C GLU A 86 -11.45 10.61 -13.93
N LYS A 87 -11.88 11.68 -14.61
CA LYS A 87 -11.01 12.42 -15.52
C LYS A 87 -9.84 13.04 -14.78
N ASN A 88 -8.67 12.96 -15.39
CA ASN A 88 -7.49 13.58 -14.82
C ASN A 88 -7.64 15.11 -14.81
N PRO A 89 -7.10 15.82 -13.79
CA PRO A 89 -7.19 17.28 -13.72
C PRO A 89 -6.55 18.02 -14.90
N ASP A 90 -5.56 17.40 -15.56
CA ASP A 90 -4.90 17.92 -16.75
C ASP A 90 -5.71 17.66 -18.05
N GLY A 91 -6.85 16.96 -17.95
CA GLY A 91 -7.71 16.59 -19.06
C GLY A 91 -7.20 15.42 -19.91
N ILE A 92 -6.08 14.79 -19.55
CA ILE A 92 -5.46 13.70 -20.32
C ILE A 92 -5.68 12.37 -19.62
N GLY A 93 -6.60 11.56 -20.15
CA GLY A 93 -6.91 10.24 -19.60
C GLY A 93 -7.79 10.30 -18.34
N ALA A 94 -7.92 9.15 -17.69
CA ALA A 94 -8.71 9.00 -16.47
C ALA A 94 -8.05 8.02 -15.50
N HIS A 95 -8.31 8.21 -14.21
CA HIS A 95 -8.03 7.25 -13.16
C HIS A 95 -9.31 6.54 -12.74
N LEU A 96 -9.17 5.29 -12.31
CA LEU A 96 -10.28 4.61 -11.65
C LEU A 96 -10.37 5.08 -10.20
N ARG A 97 -11.56 5.56 -9.84
CA ARG A 97 -12.00 5.79 -8.48
C ARG A 97 -12.69 4.54 -7.97
N TYR A 98 -12.14 3.98 -6.91
CA TYR A 98 -12.59 2.77 -6.25
C TYR A 98 -13.42 3.11 -5.03
N ARG A 99 -14.48 2.35 -4.78
CA ARG A 99 -15.33 2.53 -3.61
C ARG A 99 -15.91 1.21 -3.11
N PHE A 100 -16.08 1.09 -1.79
CA PHE A 100 -16.85 0.00 -1.20
C PHE A 100 -18.35 0.27 -1.35
N SER A 101 -19.11 -0.70 -1.86
CA SER A 101 -20.55 -0.53 -2.08
C SER A 101 -21.39 -0.76 -0.82
N CYS A 102 -20.86 -1.46 0.19
CA CYS A 102 -21.64 -1.87 1.34
C CYS A 102 -20.81 -2.04 2.62
N ARG A 103 -21.46 -1.87 3.77
CA ARG A 103 -20.85 -2.01 5.10
C ARG A 103 -20.33 -3.43 5.38
N SER A 104 -20.94 -4.47 4.79
CA SER A 104 -20.47 -5.86 4.97
C SER A 104 -19.06 -6.09 4.42
N ASP A 105 -18.74 -5.52 3.26
CA ASP A 105 -17.41 -5.67 2.67
C ASP A 105 -16.37 -4.83 3.41
N VAL A 106 -16.77 -3.65 3.89
CA VAL A 106 -15.95 -2.81 4.78
C VAL A 106 -15.57 -3.56 6.05
N LEU A 107 -16.52 -4.29 6.67
CA LEU A 107 -16.25 -5.12 7.85
C LEU A 107 -15.21 -6.21 7.57
N LYS A 108 -15.27 -6.91 6.43
CA LYS A 108 -14.25 -7.90 6.03
C LYS A 108 -12.85 -7.27 5.95
N VAL A 109 -12.75 -6.06 5.39
CA VAL A 109 -11.48 -5.35 5.26
C VAL A 109 -10.96 -4.88 6.63
N ILE A 110 -11.83 -4.38 7.52
CA ILE A 110 -11.47 -4.03 8.90
C ILE A 110 -10.89 -5.25 9.64
N GLN A 111 -11.56 -6.40 9.55
CA GLN A 111 -11.10 -7.65 10.15
C GLN A 111 -9.72 -8.04 9.60
N LEU A 112 -9.53 -7.94 8.28
CA LEU A 112 -8.24 -8.19 7.65
C LEU A 112 -7.15 -7.24 8.15
N VAL A 113 -7.45 -5.94 8.28
CA VAL A 113 -6.50 -4.92 8.75
C VAL A 113 -6.05 -5.21 10.17
N ASN A 114 -6.99 -5.52 11.07
CA ASN A 114 -6.70 -5.81 12.48
C ASN A 114 -5.99 -7.15 12.66
N HIS A 115 -6.38 -8.18 11.91
CA HIS A 115 -5.69 -9.48 11.92
C HIS A 115 -4.22 -9.33 11.49
N ASN A 116 -3.94 -8.60 10.41
CA ASN A 116 -2.55 -8.35 9.99
C ASN A 116 -1.79 -7.48 10.99
N ALA A 117 -2.46 -6.53 11.65
CA ALA A 117 -1.82 -5.71 12.68
C ALA A 117 -1.39 -6.54 13.89
N ALA A 118 -2.24 -7.47 14.34
CA ALA A 118 -1.92 -8.41 15.39
C ALA A 118 -0.71 -9.31 15.02
N ILE A 119 -0.70 -9.90 13.82
CA ILE A 119 0.43 -10.73 13.33
C ILE A 119 1.74 -9.94 13.26
N ASN A 120 1.68 -8.68 12.82
CA ASN A 120 2.87 -7.86 12.65
C ASN A 120 3.24 -7.08 13.93
N GLU A 121 2.53 -7.29 15.03
CA GLU A 121 2.75 -6.68 16.34
C GLU A 121 2.77 -5.14 16.27
N HIS A 122 1.78 -4.56 15.58
CA HIS A 122 1.56 -3.12 15.59
C HIS A 122 0.09 -2.79 15.84
N HIS A 123 -0.19 -1.52 16.12
CA HIS A 123 -1.56 -1.07 16.39
C HIS A 123 -2.46 -1.25 15.16
N GLY A 124 -3.64 -1.83 15.40
CA GLY A 124 -4.76 -1.88 14.46
C GLY A 124 -5.73 -0.73 14.65
N LEU A 125 -6.90 -0.83 14.04
CA LEU A 125 -8.02 0.08 14.23
C LEU A 125 -8.64 -0.11 15.62
N SER A 126 -8.85 0.99 16.34
CA SER A 126 -9.58 1.00 17.61
C SER A 126 -11.08 0.81 17.41
N GLN A 127 -11.84 0.58 18.49
CA GLN A 127 -13.30 0.49 18.39
C GLN A 127 -13.95 1.80 17.92
N GLN A 128 -13.37 2.94 18.30
CA GLN A 128 -13.82 4.24 17.80
C GLN A 128 -13.54 4.36 16.29
N ASP A 129 -12.33 4.01 15.83
CA ASP A 129 -12.02 4.02 14.40
C ASP A 129 -12.99 3.15 13.60
N ILE A 130 -13.31 1.96 14.11
CA ILE A 130 -14.24 1.03 13.46
C ILE A 130 -15.63 1.66 13.35
N THR A 131 -16.13 2.24 14.44
CA THR A 131 -17.44 2.90 14.47
C THR A 131 -17.49 4.06 13.48
N ASP A 132 -16.48 4.93 13.49
CA ASP A 132 -16.38 6.08 12.60
C ASP A 132 -16.32 5.64 11.14
N ILE A 133 -15.53 4.60 10.83
CA ILE A 133 -15.43 4.04 9.48
C ILE A 133 -16.77 3.47 9.03
N LEU A 134 -17.45 2.68 9.86
CA LEU A 134 -18.72 2.04 9.47
C LEU A 134 -19.83 3.07 9.23
N ASN A 135 -19.81 4.20 9.94
CA ASN A 135 -20.74 5.30 9.73
C ASN A 135 -20.58 5.99 8.37
N LEU A 136 -19.45 5.81 7.68
CA LEU A 136 -19.22 6.35 6.33
C LEU A 136 -19.92 5.55 5.22
N TYR A 137 -20.43 4.35 5.53
CA TYR A 137 -21.01 3.45 4.54
C TYR A 137 -22.44 3.06 4.89
N PRO A 138 -23.35 2.94 3.91
CA PRO A 138 -24.73 2.54 4.15
C PRO A 138 -24.84 1.07 4.61
N ASP A 139 -25.89 0.78 5.39
CA ASP A 139 -26.14 -0.55 5.98
C ASP A 139 -26.36 -1.67 4.95
N ALA A 140 -26.94 -1.36 3.78
CA ALA A 140 -27.10 -2.32 2.68
C ALA A 140 -27.39 -1.60 1.34
N PHE A 141 -27.08 -2.32 0.25
CA PHE A 141 -27.28 -1.97 -1.16
C PHE A 141 -28.56 -1.17 -1.44
N ASN A 142 -28.42 0.10 -1.77
CA ASN A 142 -29.34 0.70 -2.74
C ASN A 142 -28.81 0.33 -4.12
N ALA A 143 -29.15 -0.87 -4.59
CA ALA A 143 -29.16 -1.13 -6.03
C ALA A 143 -30.18 -0.15 -6.62
N ALA A 144 -29.69 0.91 -7.27
CA ALA A 144 -30.50 1.75 -8.13
C ALA A 144 -30.81 1.01 -9.43
#